data_AF-G9QL63-F1
#
_entry.id   AF-G9QL63-F1
#
_cell.length_a   1.000
_cell.length_b   1.000
_cell.length_c   1.000
_cell.angle_alpha   90.00
_cell.angle_beta   90.00
_cell.angle_gamma   90.00
#
_symmetry.space_group_name_H-M   'P 1'
#
loop_
_entity.id
_entity.type
_entity.pdbx_description
1 polymer ?
#
loop_
_entity_poly.entity_id
_entity_poly.type
_entity_poly.pdbx_seq_one_letter_code
_entity_poly.pdbx_strand_id
1 'polypeptide(L)'
;MLYKFLHESERSTLADMKKHFKAVPKTSLYYYYRSLVMIKYLENDLETTMKYLKKAEEELRYYEKSGLGFWKLERTLFQSLQEKIASPNKMTELSI
;
A
#
# COMPACT_ATOMS: atom_id res chain seq x y z
N MET A 1 -1.29 3.11 8.73
CA MET A 1 -0.62 1.97 8.04
C MET A 1 0.26 2.46 6.91
N LEU A 2 -0.27 3.06 5.84
CA LEU A 2 0.55 3.42 4.67
C LEU A 2 1.76 4.30 5.00
N TYR A 3 1.58 5.36 5.79
CA TYR A 3 2.70 6.21 6.23
C TYR A 3 3.83 5.41 6.90
N LYS A 4 3.47 4.54 7.85
CA LYS A 4 4.44 3.65 8.51
C LYS A 4 5.15 2.74 7.52
N PHE A 5 4.41 2.14 6.59
CA PHE A 5 5.00 1.30 5.55
C PHE A 5 5.96 2.09 4.66
N LEU A 6 5.65 3.34 4.33
CA LEU A 6 6.48 4.16 3.46
C LEU A 6 7.76 4.65 4.14
N HIS A 7 7.76 4.89 5.46
CA HIS A 7 8.85 5.59 6.15
C HIS A 7 9.58 4.78 7.25
N GLU A 8 8.99 3.70 7.76
CA GLU A 8 9.61 2.87 8.80
C GLU A 8 10.32 1.62 8.21
N SER A 9 11.20 1.01 9.00
CA SER A 9 11.95 -0.19 8.59
C SER A 9 11.05 -1.43 8.46
N GLU A 10 11.33 -2.30 7.49
CA GLU A 10 10.50 -3.47 7.15
C GLU A 10 10.37 -4.50 8.29
N ARG A 11 11.42 -4.66 9.10
CA ARG A 11 11.43 -5.64 10.21
C ARG A 11 10.48 -5.26 11.35
N SER A 12 10.28 -3.98 11.58
CA SER A 12 9.40 -3.48 12.67
C SER A 12 7.92 -3.44 12.27
N THR A 13 7.60 -3.62 10.98
CA THR A 13 6.30 -3.24 10.43
C THR A 13 5.34 -4.40 10.17
N LEU A 14 5.77 -5.62 9.86
CA LEU A 14 4.84 -6.69 9.43
C LEU A 14 3.79 -7.07 10.49
N ALA A 15 4.20 -7.28 11.75
CA ALA A 15 3.28 -7.65 12.82
C ALA A 15 2.23 -6.54 13.09
N ASP A 16 2.70 -5.29 13.11
CA ASP A 16 1.86 -4.11 13.28
C ASP A 16 0.89 -3.93 12.11
N MET A 17 1.34 -4.13 10.87
CA MET A 17 0.48 -4.06 9.68
C MET A 17 -0.62 -5.13 9.73
N LYS A 18 -0.27 -6.37 10.09
CA LYS A 18 -1.27 -7.44 10.26
C LYS A 18 -2.28 -7.12 11.35
N LYS A 19 -1.86 -6.51 12.46
CA LYS A 19 -2.75 -6.06 13.55
C LYS A 19 -3.73 -5.01 13.05
N HIS A 20 -3.23 -3.97 12.37
CA HIS A 20 -4.06 -2.89 11.86
C HIS A 20 -4.98 -3.31 10.71
N PHE A 21 -4.54 -4.27 9.88
CA PHE A 21 -5.34 -4.79 8.77
C PHE A 21 -6.66 -5.43 9.22
N LYS A 22 -6.72 -6.01 10.43
CA LYS A 22 -7.96 -6.57 10.98
C LYS A 22 -9.09 -5.54 11.09
N ALA A 23 -8.75 -4.25 11.19
CA ALA A 23 -9.72 -3.16 11.25
C ALA A 23 -10.15 -2.64 9.87
N VAL A 24 -9.55 -3.12 8.77
CA VAL A 24 -9.89 -2.65 7.42
C VAL A 24 -11.15 -3.36 6.94
N PRO A 25 -12.24 -2.62 6.66
CA PRO A 25 -13.48 -3.23 6.19
C PRO A 25 -13.29 -3.85 4.81
N LYS A 26 -13.78 -5.09 4.63
CA LYS A 26 -13.81 -5.75 3.31
C LYS A 26 -14.74 -5.05 2.31
N THR A 27 -15.65 -4.21 2.79
CA THR A 27 -16.52 -3.36 1.97
C THR A 27 -15.76 -2.17 1.38
N SER A 28 -14.62 -1.79 1.94
CA SER A 28 -13.77 -0.73 1.38
C SER A 28 -12.62 -1.35 0.57
N LEU A 29 -12.96 -1.79 -0.64
CA LEU A 29 -12.10 -2.62 -1.47
C LEU A 29 -10.75 -1.97 -1.79
N TYR A 30 -10.71 -0.67 -2.09
CA TYR A 30 -9.45 0.05 -2.30
C TYR A 30 -8.51 -0.07 -1.10
N TYR A 31 -8.97 0.26 0.10
CA TYR A 31 -8.15 0.19 1.32
C TYR A 31 -7.80 -1.24 1.69
N TYR A 32 -8.70 -2.18 1.46
CA TYR A 32 -8.47 -3.59 1.69
C TYR A 32 -7.33 -4.12 0.81
N TYR A 33 -7.41 -3.90 -0.51
CA TYR A 33 -6.37 -4.36 -1.44
C TYR A 33 -5.05 -3.61 -1.24
N ARG A 34 -5.07 -2.30 -1.01
CA ARG A 34 -3.85 -1.52 -0.69
C ARG A 34 -3.15 -2.06 0.56
N SER A 35 -3.90 -2.49 1.56
CA SER A 35 -3.33 -3.07 2.77
C SER A 35 -2.73 -4.45 2.53
N LEU A 36 -3.37 -5.27 1.70
CA LEU A 36 -2.81 -6.55 1.28
C LEU A 36 -1.53 -6.40 0.47
N VAL A 37 -1.41 -5.38 -0.37
CA VAL A 37 -0.16 -5.06 -1.08
C VAL A 37 1.00 -4.88 -0.09
N MET A 38 0.81 -4.04 0.94
CA MET A 38 1.87 -3.78 1.94
C MET A 38 2.24 -5.05 2.72
N ILE A 39 1.25 -5.83 3.15
CA ILE A 39 1.50 -7.07 3.90
C ILE A 39 2.25 -8.08 3.03
N LYS A 40 1.81 -8.28 1.79
CA LYS A 40 2.39 -9.28 0.89
C LYS A 40 3.79 -8.91 0.45
N TYR A 41 4.05 -7.62 0.26
CA TYR A 41 5.40 -7.12 0.01
C TYR A 41 6.34 -7.43 1.16
N LEU A 42 5.94 -7.14 2.40
CA LEU A 42 6.72 -7.46 3.61
C LEU A 42 6.86 -8.98 3.85
N GLU A 43 5.98 -9.80 3.30
CA GLU A 43 6.08 -11.27 3.31
C GLU A 43 6.97 -11.81 2.17
N ASN A 44 7.57 -10.95 1.33
CA ASN A 44 8.29 -11.32 0.10
C ASN A 44 7.43 -12.11 -0.92
N ASP A 45 6.11 -11.99 -0.86
CA ASP A 45 5.16 -12.58 -1.81
C ASP A 45 4.86 -11.59 -2.94
N LEU A 46 5.82 -11.45 -3.86
CA LEU A 46 5.78 -10.46 -4.94
C LEU A 46 4.65 -10.73 -5.95
N GLU A 47 4.35 -12.00 -6.24
CA GLU A 47 3.26 -12.37 -7.14
C GLU A 47 1.92 -11.86 -6.62
N THR A 48 1.62 -12.17 -5.35
CA THR A 48 0.37 -11.75 -4.72
C THR A 48 0.35 -10.23 -4.49
N THR A 49 1.52 -9.62 -4.24
CA THR A 49 1.67 -8.16 -4.17
C THR A 49 1.19 -7.51 -5.47
N MET A 50 1.70 -7.95 -6.63
CA MET A 50 1.33 -7.39 -7.93
C MET A 50 -0.15 -7.63 -8.27
N LYS A 51 -0.68 -8.81 -7.92
CA LYS A 51 -2.10 -9.11 -8.07
C LYS A 51 -2.99 -8.10 -7.32
N TYR A 52 -2.68 -7.82 -6.06
CA TYR A 52 -3.47 -6.87 -5.26
C TYR A 52 -3.19 -5.42 -5.64
N LEU A 53 -2.00 -5.10 -6.15
CA LEU A 53 -1.67 -3.76 -6.65
C LEU A 53 -2.57 -3.40 -7.83
N LYS A 54 -2.75 -4.33 -8.78
CA LYS A 54 -3.67 -4.15 -9.90
C LYS A 54 -5.12 -3.96 -9.44
N LYS A 55 -5.58 -4.74 -8.47
CA LYS A 55 -6.94 -4.62 -7.92
C LYS A 55 -7.16 -3.29 -7.19
N ALA A 56 -6.21 -2.86 -6.36
CA ALA A 56 -6.29 -1.57 -5.68
C ALA A 56 -6.33 -0.41 -6.68
N GLU A 57 -5.54 -0.49 -7.75
CA GLU A 57 -5.53 0.48 -8.83
C GLU A 57 -6.89 0.57 -9.57
N GLU A 58 -7.52 -0.57 -9.84
CA GLU A 58 -8.85 -0.63 -10.47
C GLU A 58 -9.93 0.03 -9.59
N GLU A 59 -9.94 -0.28 -8.29
CA GLU A 59 -10.85 0.32 -7.33
C GLU A 59 -10.63 1.84 -7.19
N LEU A 60 -9.37 2.28 -7.11
CA LEU A 60 -9.06 3.70 -7.00
C LEU A 60 -9.55 4.48 -8.21
N ARG A 61 -9.31 3.99 -9.43
CA ARG A 61 -9.84 4.61 -10.65
C ARG A 61 -11.35 4.70 -10.68
N TYR A 62 -12.05 3.73 -10.10
CA TYR A 62 -13.50 3.78 -9.96
C TYR A 62 -13.91 4.93 -9.02
N TYR A 63 -13.31 5.03 -7.84
CA TYR A 63 -13.62 6.09 -6.88
C TYR A 63 -13.22 7.49 -7.36
N GLU A 64 -12.14 7.64 -8.11
CA GLU A 64 -11.70 8.91 -8.68
C GLU A 64 -12.75 9.54 -9.61
N LYS A 65 -13.60 8.74 -10.25
CA LYS A 65 -14.71 9.24 -11.09
C LYS A 65 -15.73 10.05 -10.29
N SER A 66 -15.81 9.87 -8.97
CA SER A 66 -16.68 10.68 -8.10
C SER A 66 -16.21 12.13 -7.97
N GLY A 67 -14.99 12.47 -8.40
CA GLY A 67 -14.48 13.84 -8.42
C GLY A 67 -14.13 14.43 -7.04
N LEU A 68 -14.27 13.67 -5.96
CA LEU A 68 -13.93 14.14 -4.61
C LEU A 68 -12.42 14.34 -4.47
N GLY A 69 -12.00 15.52 -4.00
CA GLY A 69 -10.58 15.87 -3.83
C GLY A 69 -9.79 14.91 -2.94
N PHE A 70 -10.47 14.23 -2.01
CA PHE A 70 -9.91 13.16 -1.21
C PHE A 70 -9.25 12.05 -2.05
N TRP A 71 -9.86 11.66 -3.17
CA TRP A 71 -9.31 10.60 -4.02
C TRP A 71 -8.06 11.02 -4.78
N LYS A 72 -7.87 12.32 -5.04
CA LYS A 72 -6.61 12.83 -5.60
C LYS A 72 -5.44 12.66 -4.63
N LEU A 73 -5.67 12.86 -3.34
CA LEU A 73 -4.65 12.60 -2.32
C LEU A 73 -4.34 11.09 -2.22
N GLU A 74 -5.37 10.25 -2.23
CA GLU A 74 -5.20 8.80 -2.23
C GLU A 74 -4.41 8.30 -3.45
N ARG A 75 -4.58 8.95 -4.60
CA ARG A 75 -3.77 8.71 -5.81
C ARG A 75 -2.31 8.99 -5.61
N THR A 76 -1.96 10.16 -5.09
CA THR A 76 -0.54 10.50 -4.79
C THR A 76 0.06 9.49 -3.82
N LEU A 77 -0.67 9.15 -2.76
CA LEU A 77 -0.23 8.15 -1.78
C LEU A 77 -0.05 6.75 -2.39
N PHE A 78 -0.93 6.36 -3.31
CA PHE A 78 -0.84 5.08 -4.00
C PHE A 78 0.36 5.03 -4.96
N GLN A 79 0.71 6.15 -5.60
CA GLN A 79 1.91 6.25 -6.43
C GLN A 79 3.18 6.05 -5.61
N SER A 80 3.29 6.66 -4.42
CA SER A 80 4.43 6.41 -3.53
C SER A 80 4.55 4.94 -3.10
N LEU A 81 3.42 4.25 -2.92
CA LEU A 81 3.42 2.80 -2.69
C LEU A 81 3.96 2.03 -3.90
N GLN A 82 3.50 2.37 -5.11
CA GLN A 82 3.99 1.76 -6.35
C GLN A 82 5.49 1.96 -6.55
N GLU A 83 5.99 3.18 -6.29
CA GLU A 83 7.41 3.52 -6.38
C GLU A 83 8.25 2.68 -5.41
N LYS A 84 7.82 2.56 -4.15
CA LYS A 84 8.51 1.73 -3.15
C LYS A 84 8.57 0.26 -3.57
N ILE A 85 7.47 -0.28 -4.11
CA ILE A 85 7.42 -1.67 -4.60
C ILE A 85 8.33 -1.86 -5.82
N ALA A 86 8.34 -0.90 -6.73
CA ALA A 86 9.14 -0.94 -7.95
C ALA A 86 10.65 -0.70 -7.70
N SER A 87 11.01 -0.02 -6.62
CA SER A 87 12.39 0.30 -6.25
C SER A 87 12.74 -0.20 -4.83
N PRO A 88 12.90 -1.52 -4.63
CA PRO A 88 13.16 -2.10 -3.31
C PRO A 88 14.42 -1.55 -2.59
N ASN A 89 15.37 -0.97 -3.33
CA ASN A 89 16.69 -0.57 -2.81
C ASN A 89 16.88 0.93 -2.51
N LYS A 90 15.87 1.81 -2.62
CA LYS A 90 16.08 3.26 -2.41
C LYS A 90 16.06 3.76 -0.95
N MET A 91 15.67 2.94 0.03
CA MET A 91 15.60 3.38 1.44
C MET A 91 16.83 3.00 2.28
N THR A 92 17.72 2.14 1.79
CA THR A 92 18.98 1.79 2.46
C THR A 92 20.08 2.85 2.29
N GLU A 93 19.94 3.79 1.35
CA GLU A 93 21.00 4.78 1.04
C GLU A 93 20.85 6.13 1.75
N LEU A 94 19.76 6.38 2.49
CA LEU A 94 19.55 7.63 3.25
C LEU A 94 19.80 7.49 4.76
N SER A 95 20.42 6.38 5.19
CA SER A 95 20.71 6.10 6.61
C SER A 95 22.20 6.04 6.94
N ILE A 96 23.08 6.65 6.13
CA ILE A 96 24.53 6.76 6.42
C ILE A 96 24.86 8.22 6.72
#